data_AF-A0A9P7BGY3-F1
#
_entry.id   AF-A0A9P7BGY3-F1
#
_cell.length_a   1.000
_cell.length_b   1.000
_cell.length_c   1.000
_cell.angle_alpha   90.00
_cell.angle_beta   90.00
_cell.angle_gamma   90.00
#
_symmetry.space_group_name_H-M   'P 1'
#
loop_
_entity.id
_entity.type
_entity.pdbx_description
1 polymer ?
#
loop_
_entity_poly.entity_id
_entity_poly.type
_entity_poly.pdbx_seq_one_letter_code
_entity_poly.pdbx_strand_id
1 'polypeptide(L)'
;MLSRRLDFNKLCIINPELQQYWNKRSSKFDFTNHNGLIKLTETLIKLDLGYSINLANDQLCPNYFNRLDYVLFIKNLVMLSININGNSIIGLDIGTSQSCIYPLLCSKYIPNLYQMIGTDIIPEFLKAAELNIKSNNLDFIKLIKVNPNENSFIPLMDNIIENNNNNNNNNNNNNNNSIIFTMCNPPFYSSKEEINTSRKNKKYMKQETIGHYSELITNGGDYHFIIKLLKDSEFFKPINTLLTWFTTLIGNYSTLQKLILYLKENEYKISFGIHRFKSGTFTVRWILFWTFRKDIKPPIELFNYYDKKISNKKFIKSLKMKNNSSLFKLKILKMLSSLPYLSLSIRHDIIIIELPGNVFSRYYKRTKKFKNDGSIYIFEISLKSSNIIWRQGFDYKIFESFYNVIDSL
;
A
#
# COMPACT_ATOMS: atom_id res chain seq x y z
N MET A 1 -15.81 -5.33 11.67
CA MET A 1 -14.91 -5.99 10.70
C MET A 1 -15.02 -7.49 10.89
N LEU A 2 -15.11 -8.26 9.81
CA LEU A 2 -15.27 -9.71 9.88
C LEU A 2 -14.10 -10.39 10.64
N SER A 3 -14.41 -11.40 11.46
CA SER A 3 -13.38 -12.24 12.10
C SER A 3 -12.52 -12.93 11.04
N ARG A 4 -11.19 -12.89 11.21
CA ARG A 4 -10.25 -13.65 10.35
C ARG A 4 -10.26 -15.15 10.64
N ARG A 5 -10.73 -15.55 11.83
CA ARG A 5 -11.00 -16.95 12.15
C ARG A 5 -12.44 -17.25 11.74
N LEU A 6 -12.60 -17.92 10.60
CA LEU A 6 -13.90 -18.29 10.06
C LEU A 6 -14.51 -19.44 10.84
N ASP A 7 -15.78 -19.29 11.20
CA ASP A 7 -16.60 -20.37 11.75
C ASP A 7 -17.40 -21.01 10.61
N PHE A 8 -16.85 -22.07 10.02
CA PHE A 8 -17.47 -22.74 8.87
C PHE A 8 -18.82 -23.38 9.19
N ASN A 9 -19.10 -23.73 10.45
CA ASN A 9 -20.44 -24.20 10.81
C ASN A 9 -21.46 -23.08 10.65
N LYS A 10 -21.14 -21.86 11.09
CA LYS A 10 -22.00 -20.68 10.86
C LYS A 10 -22.08 -20.32 9.38
N LEU A 11 -20.97 -20.34 8.65
CA LEU A 11 -20.96 -20.05 7.22
C LEU A 11 -21.84 -21.03 6.43
N CYS A 12 -21.84 -22.32 6.78
CA CYS A 12 -22.71 -23.33 6.16
C CYS A 12 -24.20 -23.15 6.48
N ILE A 13 -24.56 -22.44 7.55
CA ILE A 13 -25.95 -22.06 7.82
C ILE A 13 -26.37 -20.91 6.91
N ILE A 14 -25.48 -19.93 6.72
CA ILE A 14 -25.71 -18.75 5.89
C ILE A 14 -25.74 -19.11 4.40
N ASN A 15 -24.84 -19.99 3.97
CA ASN A 15 -24.77 -20.53 2.62
C ASN A 15 -24.64 -22.06 2.67
N PRO A 16 -25.76 -22.79 2.55
CA PRO A 16 -25.79 -24.25 2.59
C PRO A 16 -24.89 -24.95 1.55
N GLU A 17 -24.60 -24.30 0.42
CA GLU A 17 -23.73 -24.89 -0.62
C GLU A 17 -22.30 -25.11 -0.11
N LEU A 18 -21.86 -24.35 0.90
CA LEU A 18 -20.53 -24.54 1.51
C LEU A 18 -20.36 -25.89 2.21
N GLN A 19 -21.47 -26.57 2.55
CA GLN A 19 -21.42 -27.87 3.22
C GLN A 19 -20.69 -28.93 2.38
N GLN A 20 -20.75 -28.82 1.04
CA GLN A 20 -20.06 -29.73 0.12
C GLN A 20 -18.53 -29.66 0.28
N TYR A 21 -18.01 -28.55 0.78
CA TYR A 21 -16.57 -28.27 0.92
C TYR A 21 -16.10 -28.25 2.38
N TRP A 22 -17.00 -28.47 3.35
CA TRP A 22 -16.71 -28.43 4.78
C TRP A 22 -16.79 -29.83 5.41
N ASN A 23 -15.65 -30.34 5.88
CA ASN A 23 -15.63 -31.59 6.63
C ASN A 23 -15.79 -31.32 8.13
N LYS A 24 -17.01 -31.49 8.64
CA LYS A 24 -17.36 -31.26 10.05
C LYS A 24 -16.56 -32.11 11.05
N ARG A 25 -16.25 -33.37 10.71
CA ARG A 25 -15.52 -34.31 11.60
C ARG A 25 -14.08 -33.85 11.85
N SER A 26 -13.39 -33.45 10.78
CA SER A 26 -12.00 -32.97 10.84
C SER A 26 -11.89 -31.47 11.07
N SER A 27 -13.01 -30.73 11.05
CA SER A 27 -13.06 -29.27 11.09
C SER A 27 -12.15 -28.60 10.05
N LYS A 28 -12.18 -29.13 8.81
CA LYS A 28 -11.37 -28.62 7.69
C LYS A 28 -12.25 -28.25 6.50
N PHE A 29 -12.01 -27.06 5.97
CA PHE A 29 -12.56 -26.62 4.70
C PHE A 29 -11.59 -26.94 3.57
N ASP A 30 -12.12 -27.39 2.44
CA ASP A 30 -11.31 -27.64 1.24
C ASP A 30 -10.99 -26.34 0.49
N PHE A 31 -9.89 -25.70 0.89
CA PHE A 31 -9.36 -24.51 0.22
C PHE A 31 -8.70 -24.81 -1.14
N THR A 32 -8.70 -26.05 -1.60
CA THR A 32 -8.20 -26.40 -2.93
C THR A 32 -9.33 -26.37 -3.96
N ASN A 33 -10.58 -26.64 -3.55
CA ASN A 33 -11.70 -26.61 -4.47
C ASN A 33 -12.07 -25.19 -4.93
N HIS A 34 -11.97 -24.91 -6.23
CA HIS A 34 -12.23 -23.58 -6.81
C HIS A 34 -13.68 -23.10 -6.60
N ASN A 35 -14.67 -23.98 -6.84
CA ASN A 35 -16.08 -23.64 -6.60
C ASN A 35 -16.33 -23.37 -5.11
N GLY A 36 -15.70 -24.16 -4.23
CA GLY A 36 -15.71 -23.89 -2.79
C GLY A 36 -15.14 -22.51 -2.43
N LEU A 37 -14.05 -22.09 -3.07
CA LEU A 37 -13.47 -20.76 -2.89
C LEU A 37 -14.40 -19.65 -3.39
N ILE A 38 -15.07 -19.83 -4.54
CA ILE A 38 -16.07 -18.89 -5.05
C ILE A 38 -17.20 -18.72 -4.03
N LYS A 39 -17.83 -19.83 -3.62
CA LYS A 39 -18.93 -19.79 -2.65
C LYS A 39 -18.51 -19.18 -1.32
N LEU A 40 -17.28 -19.45 -0.89
CA LEU A 40 -16.73 -18.84 0.30
C LEU A 40 -16.60 -17.32 0.13
N THR A 41 -15.99 -16.86 -0.97
CA THR A 41 -15.80 -15.43 -1.25
C THR A 41 -17.13 -14.68 -1.37
N GLU A 42 -18.10 -15.21 -2.11
CA GLU A 42 -19.46 -14.65 -2.21
C GLU A 42 -20.12 -14.52 -0.83
N THR A 43 -20.01 -15.57 0.00
CA THR A 43 -20.55 -15.58 1.36
C THR A 43 -19.89 -14.53 2.25
N LEU A 44 -18.56 -14.38 2.15
CA LEU A 44 -17.82 -13.38 2.93
C LEU A 44 -18.17 -11.95 2.51
N ILE A 45 -18.35 -11.70 1.21
CA ILE A 45 -18.79 -10.41 0.67
C ILE A 45 -20.20 -10.09 1.16
N LYS A 46 -21.12 -11.04 1.11
CA LYS A 46 -22.47 -10.84 1.64
C LYS A 46 -22.47 -10.55 3.13
N LEU A 47 -21.68 -11.27 3.92
CA LEU A 47 -21.64 -11.09 5.37
C LEU A 47 -20.98 -9.80 5.82
N ASP A 48 -19.88 -9.43 5.17
CA ASP A 48 -19.16 -8.22 5.54
C ASP A 48 -19.78 -7.00 4.86
N LEU A 49 -19.98 -7.02 3.54
CA LEU A 49 -20.41 -5.84 2.80
C LEU A 49 -21.93 -5.72 2.67
N GLY A 50 -22.69 -6.80 2.89
CA GLY A 50 -24.13 -6.83 2.61
C GLY A 50 -24.45 -7.04 1.13
N TYR A 51 -23.45 -7.24 0.28
CA TYR A 51 -23.62 -7.33 -1.16
C TYR A 51 -23.79 -8.77 -1.66
N SER A 52 -24.68 -8.95 -2.62
CA SER A 52 -24.85 -10.19 -3.35
C SER A 52 -24.18 -10.07 -4.71
N ILE A 53 -23.11 -10.84 -4.91
CA ILE A 53 -22.36 -10.89 -6.17
C ILE A 53 -22.38 -12.29 -6.77
N ASN A 54 -22.07 -12.37 -8.05
CA ASN A 54 -21.87 -13.62 -8.77
C ASN A 54 -20.46 -13.63 -9.38
N LEU A 55 -19.72 -14.72 -9.17
CA LEU A 55 -18.40 -14.92 -9.75
C LEU A 55 -18.44 -16.09 -10.74
N ALA A 56 -17.93 -15.88 -11.96
CA ALA A 56 -17.80 -16.96 -12.93
C ALA A 56 -16.75 -18.01 -12.49
N ASN A 57 -17.05 -19.28 -12.76
CA ASN A 57 -16.27 -20.44 -12.31
C ASN A 57 -14.96 -20.68 -13.08
N ASP A 58 -14.74 -19.95 -14.17
CA ASP A 58 -13.61 -20.09 -15.08
C ASP A 58 -12.55 -18.99 -14.92
N GLN A 59 -12.71 -18.11 -13.93
CA GLN A 59 -11.83 -16.94 -13.72
C GLN A 59 -11.16 -16.97 -12.34
N LEU A 60 -10.26 -16.00 -12.10
CA LEU A 60 -9.56 -15.94 -10.83
C LEU A 60 -10.51 -15.56 -9.68
N CYS A 61 -10.70 -16.47 -8.73
CA CYS A 61 -11.44 -16.17 -7.50
C CYS A 61 -10.59 -15.33 -6.54
N PRO A 62 -10.99 -14.09 -6.20
CA PRO A 62 -10.20 -13.24 -5.32
C PRO A 62 -10.27 -13.75 -3.87
N ASN A 63 -9.10 -13.92 -3.22
CA ASN A 63 -9.07 -14.22 -1.80
C ASN A 63 -9.50 -12.99 -0.98
N TYR A 64 -10.69 -13.02 -0.40
CA TYR A 64 -11.31 -11.91 0.32
C TYR A 64 -10.36 -11.19 1.30
N PHE A 65 -9.73 -11.92 2.22
CA PHE A 65 -8.88 -11.32 3.25
C PHE A 65 -7.61 -10.70 2.68
N ASN A 66 -7.02 -11.30 1.64
CA ASN A 66 -5.87 -10.72 0.98
C ASN A 66 -6.23 -9.37 0.31
N ARG A 67 -7.43 -9.28 -0.27
CA ARG A 67 -7.91 -8.04 -0.90
C ARG A 67 -8.23 -6.98 0.16
N LEU A 68 -8.87 -7.40 1.26
CA LEU A 68 -9.18 -6.54 2.39
C LEU A 68 -7.91 -5.97 3.06
N ASP A 69 -6.84 -6.78 3.18
CA ASP A 69 -5.54 -6.30 3.70
C ASP A 69 -5.00 -5.11 2.91
N TYR A 70 -5.13 -5.14 1.58
CA TYR A 70 -4.70 -4.05 0.72
C TYR A 70 -5.60 -2.81 0.87
N VAL A 71 -6.92 -2.99 0.92
CA VAL A 71 -7.86 -1.86 1.12
C VAL A 71 -7.67 -1.19 2.48
N LEU A 72 -7.41 -1.95 3.54
CA LEU A 72 -7.11 -1.39 4.86
C LEU A 72 -5.78 -0.63 4.88
N PHE A 73 -4.78 -1.10 4.12
CA PHE A 73 -3.56 -0.35 3.93
C PHE A 73 -3.84 1.00 3.25
N ILE A 74 -4.63 1.01 2.15
CA ILE A 74 -5.03 2.24 1.45
C ILE A 74 -5.77 3.18 2.39
N LYS A 75 -6.72 2.67 3.19
CA LYS A 75 -7.44 3.43 4.20
C LYS A 75 -6.47 4.20 5.10
N ASN A 76 -5.50 3.48 5.68
CA ASN A 76 -4.52 4.10 6.58
C ASN A 76 -3.61 5.07 5.84
N LEU A 77 -3.21 4.77 4.60
CA LEU A 77 -2.41 5.67 3.78
C LEU A 77 -3.13 7.01 3.57
N VAL A 78 -4.37 6.98 3.13
CA VAL A 78 -5.19 8.17 2.93
C VAL A 78 -5.39 8.92 4.26
N MET A 79 -5.67 8.20 5.36
CA MET A 79 -5.86 8.79 6.69
C MET A 79 -4.64 9.48 7.29
N LEU A 80 -3.43 9.00 6.97
CA LEU A 80 -2.20 9.57 7.50
C LEU A 80 -1.64 10.71 6.66
N SER A 81 -2.19 10.96 5.48
CA SER A 81 -1.50 11.81 4.50
C SER A 81 -1.74 13.30 4.68
N ILE A 82 -2.96 13.74 5.00
CA ILE A 82 -3.32 15.11 5.43
C ILE A 82 -4.64 15.01 6.21
N ASN A 83 -5.02 16.04 6.97
CA ASN A 83 -6.32 16.11 7.63
C ASN A 83 -7.45 15.91 6.60
N ILE A 84 -8.18 14.78 6.65
CA ILE A 84 -9.23 14.41 5.67
C ILE A 84 -10.51 15.23 5.86
N ASN A 85 -10.59 16.08 6.89
CA ASN A 85 -11.82 16.83 7.20
C ASN A 85 -12.24 17.71 6.01
N GLY A 86 -13.32 17.31 5.34
CA GLY A 86 -13.91 18.01 4.19
C GLY A 86 -13.44 17.50 2.81
N ASN A 87 -12.50 16.56 2.74
CA ASN A 87 -11.93 16.09 1.47
C ASN A 87 -12.70 14.87 0.93
N SER A 88 -13.17 14.97 -0.32
CA SER A 88 -13.68 13.82 -1.09
C SER A 88 -12.54 12.91 -1.53
N ILE A 89 -12.78 11.60 -1.56
CA ILE A 89 -11.79 10.62 -2.00
C ILE A 89 -12.22 9.98 -3.32
N ILE A 90 -11.31 9.94 -4.29
CA ILE A 90 -11.48 9.26 -5.57
C ILE A 90 -10.47 8.12 -5.66
N GLY A 91 -10.96 6.92 -5.96
CA GLY A 91 -10.10 5.75 -6.15
C GLY A 91 -10.10 5.27 -7.61
N LEU A 92 -8.93 4.85 -8.08
CA LEU A 92 -8.78 4.13 -9.36
C LEU A 92 -8.28 2.69 -9.09
N ASP A 93 -9.01 1.70 -9.56
CA ASP A 93 -8.61 0.29 -9.57
C ASP A 93 -8.24 -0.15 -10.99
N ILE A 94 -6.96 -0.49 -11.20
CA ILE A 94 -6.42 -0.91 -12.49
C ILE A 94 -6.43 -2.44 -12.57
N GLY A 95 -7.31 -2.98 -13.42
CA GLY A 95 -7.55 -4.42 -13.55
C GLY A 95 -8.56 -4.91 -12.52
N THR A 96 -9.78 -4.36 -12.56
CA THR A 96 -10.83 -4.61 -11.57
C THR A 96 -11.49 -5.99 -11.67
N SER A 97 -11.35 -6.63 -12.85
CA SER A 97 -11.92 -7.93 -13.21
C SER A 97 -13.43 -8.04 -13.01
N GLN A 98 -14.00 -9.22 -13.27
CA GLN A 98 -15.45 -9.48 -13.09
C GLN A 98 -15.96 -9.22 -11.67
N SER A 99 -15.07 -9.37 -10.68
CA SER A 99 -15.46 -9.35 -9.28
C SER A 99 -15.69 -7.94 -8.78
N CYS A 100 -15.02 -6.94 -9.37
CA CYS A 100 -14.97 -5.58 -8.88
C CYS A 100 -14.58 -5.50 -7.38
N ILE A 101 -13.80 -6.48 -6.89
CA ILE A 101 -13.67 -6.73 -5.45
C ILE A 101 -13.08 -5.54 -4.69
N TYR A 102 -12.14 -4.80 -5.30
CA TYR A 102 -11.54 -3.65 -4.64
C TYR A 102 -12.50 -2.46 -4.54
N PRO A 103 -13.18 -2.00 -5.60
CA PRO A 103 -14.26 -1.02 -5.47
C PRO A 103 -15.32 -1.40 -4.45
N LEU A 104 -15.77 -2.67 -4.44
CA LEU A 104 -16.74 -3.17 -3.45
C LEU A 104 -16.22 -3.04 -2.02
N LEU A 105 -14.99 -3.48 -1.74
CA LEU A 105 -14.38 -3.35 -0.41
C LEU A 105 -14.18 -1.87 -0.03
N CYS A 106 -13.71 -1.04 -0.97
CA CYS A 106 -13.50 0.38 -0.74
C CYS A 106 -14.79 1.10 -0.32
N SER A 107 -15.93 0.72 -0.90
CA SER A 107 -17.27 1.28 -0.56
C SER A 107 -17.58 1.28 0.93
N LYS A 108 -17.11 0.26 1.65
CA LYS A 108 -17.33 0.10 3.09
C LYS A 108 -16.20 0.68 3.93
N TYR A 109 -14.96 0.50 3.48
CA TYR A 109 -13.78 0.69 4.33
C TYR A 109 -13.08 2.03 4.17
N ILE A 110 -13.22 2.70 3.01
CA ILE A 110 -12.62 4.02 2.76
C ILE A 110 -13.63 5.10 3.17
N PRO A 111 -13.34 5.92 4.20
CA PRO A 111 -14.22 7.02 4.60
C PRO A 111 -14.25 8.08 3.49
N ASN A 112 -15.36 8.84 3.39
CA ASN A 112 -15.51 9.95 2.42
C ASN A 112 -15.21 9.55 0.96
N LEU A 113 -15.37 8.28 0.61
CA LEU A 113 -15.20 7.79 -0.75
C LEU A 113 -16.32 8.35 -1.62
N TYR A 114 -15.97 9.29 -2.48
CA TYR A 114 -16.90 9.94 -3.40
C TYR A 114 -17.14 9.08 -4.64
N GLN A 115 -16.08 8.52 -5.20
CA GLN A 115 -16.16 7.75 -6.43
C GLN A 115 -15.07 6.68 -6.50
N MET A 116 -15.42 5.53 -7.07
CA MET A 116 -14.44 4.55 -7.54
C MET A 116 -14.50 4.44 -9.06
N ILE A 117 -13.35 4.29 -9.68
CA ILE A 117 -13.20 4.00 -11.11
C ILE A 117 -12.54 2.62 -11.21
N GLY A 118 -13.25 1.63 -11.74
CA GLY A 118 -12.69 0.31 -12.05
C GLY A 118 -12.36 0.22 -13.54
N THR A 119 -11.13 -0.16 -13.89
CA THR A 119 -10.73 -0.33 -15.28
C THR A 119 -10.37 -1.77 -15.59
N ASP A 120 -10.63 -2.19 -16.82
CA ASP A 120 -10.17 -3.47 -17.34
C ASP A 120 -10.02 -3.40 -18.88
N ILE A 121 -9.22 -4.30 -19.44
CA ILE A 121 -9.06 -4.44 -20.89
C ILE A 121 -10.09 -5.41 -21.48
N ILE A 122 -10.70 -6.26 -20.64
CA ILE A 122 -11.62 -7.33 -21.04
C ILE A 122 -13.08 -6.85 -20.88
N PRO A 123 -13.84 -6.67 -21.98
CA PRO A 123 -15.24 -6.20 -21.91
C PRO A 123 -16.17 -7.14 -21.14
N GLU A 124 -15.95 -8.45 -21.23
CA GLU A 124 -16.77 -9.46 -20.55
C GLU A 124 -16.64 -9.35 -19.04
N PHE A 125 -15.46 -9.01 -18.54
CA PHE A 125 -15.21 -8.78 -17.12
C PHE A 125 -15.95 -7.53 -16.64
N LEU A 126 -15.89 -6.45 -17.42
CA LEU A 126 -16.61 -5.23 -17.08
C LEU A 126 -18.12 -5.44 -17.08
N LYS A 127 -18.67 -6.21 -18.02
CA LYS A 127 -20.10 -6.57 -18.01
C LYS A 127 -20.51 -7.35 -16.76
N ALA A 128 -19.70 -8.33 -16.34
CA ALA A 128 -19.97 -9.09 -15.13
C ALA A 128 -19.86 -8.22 -13.87
N ALA A 129 -18.84 -7.34 -13.80
CA ALA A 129 -18.69 -6.36 -12.74
C ALA A 129 -19.87 -5.38 -12.69
N GLU A 130 -20.38 -4.94 -13.84
CA GLU A 130 -21.53 -4.04 -13.94
C GLU A 130 -22.80 -4.68 -13.36
N LEU A 131 -23.03 -5.98 -13.62
CA LEU A 131 -24.13 -6.72 -13.00
C LEU A 131 -24.00 -6.76 -11.46
N ASN A 132 -22.79 -6.98 -10.96
CA ASN A 132 -22.49 -6.96 -9.52
C ASN A 132 -22.69 -5.56 -8.90
N ILE A 133 -22.42 -4.48 -9.64
CA ILE A 133 -22.65 -3.11 -9.19
C ILE A 133 -24.14 -2.78 -9.15
N LYS A 134 -24.85 -3.04 -10.26
CA LYS A 134 -26.27 -2.71 -10.41
C LYS A 134 -27.15 -3.47 -9.42
N SER A 135 -26.88 -4.75 -9.17
CA SER A 135 -27.64 -5.56 -8.21
C SER A 135 -27.52 -5.07 -6.76
N ASN A 136 -26.53 -4.24 -6.46
CA ASN A 136 -26.24 -3.72 -5.11
C ASN A 136 -26.39 -2.19 -5.00
N ASN A 137 -26.90 -1.50 -6.02
CA ASN A 137 -27.07 -0.03 -6.08
C ASN A 137 -25.78 0.75 -5.82
N LEU A 138 -24.68 0.35 -6.45
CA LEU A 138 -23.34 0.93 -6.25
C LEU A 138 -22.91 1.85 -7.40
N ASP A 139 -23.83 2.65 -7.95
CA ASP A 139 -23.62 3.46 -9.17
C ASP A 139 -22.49 4.51 -9.08
N PHE A 140 -22.01 4.81 -7.86
CA PHE A 140 -20.80 5.63 -7.65
C PHE A 140 -19.51 4.93 -8.12
N ILE A 141 -19.57 3.63 -8.46
CA ILE A 141 -18.50 2.87 -9.10
C ILE A 141 -18.67 2.97 -10.62
N LYS A 142 -17.78 3.69 -11.29
CA LYS A 142 -17.74 3.77 -12.76
C LYS A 142 -16.80 2.72 -13.32
N LEU A 143 -17.24 2.01 -14.35
CA LEU A 143 -16.43 1.02 -15.06
C LEU A 143 -15.98 1.57 -16.42
N ILE A 144 -14.69 1.45 -16.71
CA ILE A 144 -14.10 1.99 -17.94
C ILE A 144 -13.24 0.92 -18.62
N LYS A 145 -13.56 0.63 -19.88
CA LYS A 145 -12.70 -0.18 -20.74
C LYS A 145 -11.48 0.63 -21.15
N VAL A 146 -10.29 0.07 -20.98
CA VAL A 146 -9.04 0.72 -21.37
C VAL A 146 -8.29 -0.08 -22.44
N ASN A 147 -7.45 0.63 -23.20
CA ASN A 147 -6.53 0.01 -24.14
C ASN A 147 -5.20 -0.30 -23.41
N PRO A 148 -4.69 -1.55 -23.46
CA PRO A 148 -3.43 -1.90 -22.79
C PRO A 148 -2.21 -1.10 -23.28
N ASN A 149 -2.28 -0.52 -24.48
CA ASN A 149 -1.20 0.27 -25.08
C ASN A 149 -1.22 1.74 -24.64
N GLU A 150 -2.27 2.18 -23.96
CA GLU A 150 -2.42 3.56 -23.49
C GLU A 150 -1.93 3.73 -22.05
N ASN A 151 -1.88 4.99 -21.59
CA ASN A 151 -1.52 5.29 -20.21
C ASN A 151 -2.68 4.90 -19.28
N SER A 152 -2.35 4.07 -18.28
CA SER A 152 -3.32 3.45 -17.37
C SER A 152 -4.11 4.45 -16.49
N PHE A 153 -3.63 5.70 -16.40
CA PHE A 153 -4.23 6.75 -15.58
C PHE A 153 -5.10 7.73 -16.38
N ILE A 154 -5.21 7.59 -17.71
CA ILE A 154 -6.09 8.44 -18.54
C ILE A 154 -7.53 8.48 -18.01
N PRO A 155 -8.19 7.36 -17.68
CA PRO A 155 -9.56 7.38 -17.18
C PRO A 155 -9.76 8.24 -15.92
N LEU A 156 -8.73 8.29 -15.07
CA LEU A 156 -8.73 9.12 -13.88
C LEU A 156 -8.54 10.61 -14.22
N MET A 157 -7.66 10.93 -15.18
CA MET A 157 -7.48 12.31 -15.66
C MET A 157 -8.78 12.85 -16.26
N ASP A 158 -9.40 12.09 -17.16
CA ASP A 158 -10.64 12.47 -17.83
C ASP A 158 -11.76 12.69 -16.81
N ASN A 159 -11.89 11.79 -15.84
CA ASN A 159 -12.89 11.94 -14.78
C ASN A 159 -12.70 13.21 -13.94
N ILE A 160 -11.45 13.57 -13.61
CA ILE A 160 -11.15 14.80 -12.86
C ILE A 160 -11.50 16.03 -13.70
N ILE A 161 -11.17 16.03 -14.99
CA ILE A 161 -11.46 17.13 -15.91
C ILE A 161 -12.97 17.33 -16.06
N GLU A 162 -13.73 16.25 -16.31
CA GLU A 162 -15.19 16.28 -16.42
C GLU A 162 -15.85 16.84 -15.15
N ASN A 163 -15.44 16.35 -13.97
CA ASN A 163 -16.00 16.80 -12.70
C ASN A 163 -15.71 18.29 -12.44
N ASN A 164 -14.50 18.76 -12.77
CA ASN A 164 -14.14 20.18 -12.63
C ASN A 164 -14.96 21.07 -13.59
N ASN A 165 -15.19 20.63 -14.83
CA ASN A 165 -15.99 21.38 -15.80
C ASN A 165 -17.46 21.48 -15.39
N ASN A 166 -18.05 20.41 -14.85
CA ASN A 166 -19.44 20.40 -14.40
C ASN A 166 -19.68 21.29 -13.18
N ASN A 167 -18.71 21.37 -12.25
CA ASN A 167 -18.81 22.20 -11.06
C ASN A 167 -18.72 23.70 -11.36
N ASN A 168 -17.99 24.10 -12.40
CA ASN A 168 -17.89 25.51 -12.79
C ASN A 168 -19.21 26.11 -13.33
N ASN A 169 -20.16 25.26 -13.74
CA ASN A 169 -21.46 25.72 -14.27
C ASN A 169 -22.55 25.89 -13.18
N ASN A 170 -22.31 25.44 -11.94
CA ASN A 170 -23.27 25.50 -10.83
C ASN A 170 -22.62 26.10 -9.56
N ASN A 171 -22.65 27.43 -9.41
CA ASN A 171 -22.39 28.22 -8.19
C ASN A 171 -21.12 27.94 -7.34
N ASN A 172 -20.11 28.81 -7.49
CA ASN A 172 -19.26 29.49 -6.47
C ASN A 172 -18.80 28.83 -5.14
N ASN A 173 -18.83 27.51 -4.96
CA ASN A 173 -18.10 26.85 -3.86
C ASN A 173 -16.78 26.25 -4.33
N ASN A 174 -15.77 27.12 -4.33
CA ASN A 174 -14.40 26.92 -4.81
C ASN A 174 -13.48 26.12 -3.85
N ASN A 175 -13.98 25.07 -3.19
CA ASN A 175 -13.16 24.22 -2.30
C ASN A 175 -13.13 22.77 -2.80
N ASN A 176 -12.15 22.34 -3.61
CA ASN A 176 -10.69 22.18 -3.36
C ASN A 176 -10.38 21.26 -2.17
N ASN A 177 -10.24 19.95 -2.45
CA ASN A 177 -9.19 19.04 -1.94
C ASN A 177 -9.65 17.58 -2.10
N SER A 178 -9.66 17.05 -3.33
CA SER A 178 -9.84 15.62 -3.52
C SER A 178 -8.54 14.88 -3.24
N ILE A 179 -8.60 13.83 -2.41
CA ILE A 179 -7.50 12.87 -2.28
C ILE A 179 -7.73 11.77 -3.32
N ILE A 180 -6.70 11.49 -4.10
CA ILE A 180 -6.72 10.43 -5.10
C ILE A 180 -5.86 9.29 -4.59
N PHE A 181 -6.36 8.07 -4.72
CA PHE A 181 -5.52 6.89 -4.64
C PHE A 181 -5.72 6.00 -5.87
N THR A 182 -4.68 5.29 -6.25
CA THR A 182 -4.76 4.23 -7.24
C THR A 182 -4.35 2.91 -6.60
N MET A 183 -4.91 1.82 -7.10
CA MET A 183 -4.56 0.47 -6.69
C MET A 183 -4.52 -0.46 -7.89
N CYS A 184 -3.69 -1.49 -7.77
CA CYS A 184 -3.52 -2.47 -8.83
C CYS A 184 -3.06 -3.81 -8.24
N ASN A 185 -3.63 -4.90 -8.74
CA ASN A 185 -3.09 -6.25 -8.52
C ASN A 185 -2.58 -6.78 -9.87
N PRO A 186 -1.30 -6.56 -10.20
CA PRO A 186 -0.79 -6.83 -11.53
C PRO A 186 -0.77 -8.33 -11.84
N PRO A 187 -0.88 -8.72 -13.14
CA PRO A 187 -0.57 -10.08 -13.57
C PRO A 187 0.86 -10.44 -13.17
N PHE A 188 1.03 -11.62 -12.56
CA PHE A 188 2.27 -11.97 -11.86
C PHE A 188 3.33 -12.67 -12.71
N TYR A 189 2.94 -13.26 -13.84
CA TYR A 189 3.78 -14.17 -14.60
C TYR A 189 4.16 -13.58 -15.96
N SER A 190 5.34 -13.92 -16.44
CA SER A 190 5.81 -13.57 -17.78
C SER A 190 5.37 -14.59 -18.84
N SER A 191 5.10 -15.83 -18.43
CA SER A 191 4.69 -16.91 -19.33
C SER A 191 3.99 -18.07 -18.60
N LYS A 192 3.44 -19.01 -19.37
CA LYS A 192 2.82 -20.24 -18.84
C LYS A 192 3.86 -21.19 -18.24
N GLU A 193 5.10 -21.20 -18.78
CA GLU A 193 6.21 -21.97 -18.21
C GLU A 193 6.60 -21.48 -16.81
N GLU A 194 6.55 -20.16 -16.58
CA GLU A 194 6.84 -19.60 -15.26
C GLU A 194 5.79 -20.01 -14.22
N ILE A 195 4.51 -20.04 -14.61
CA ILE A 195 3.42 -20.58 -13.77
C ILE A 195 3.74 -22.03 -13.38
N ASN A 196 4.09 -22.87 -14.35
CA ASN A 196 4.40 -24.29 -14.12
C ASN A 196 5.63 -24.50 -13.24
N THR A 197 6.66 -23.69 -13.41
CA THR A 197 7.89 -23.75 -12.61
C THR A 197 7.62 -23.30 -11.16
N SER A 198 6.85 -22.22 -10.98
CA SER A 198 6.41 -21.76 -9.66
C SER A 198 5.60 -22.83 -8.92
N ARG A 199 4.76 -23.59 -9.63
CA ARG A 199 4.00 -24.72 -9.06
C ARG A 199 4.93 -25.83 -8.56
N LYS A 200 5.86 -26.31 -9.40
CA LYS A 200 6.81 -27.38 -9.04
C LYS A 200 7.61 -27.07 -7.78
N ASN A 201 7.95 -25.79 -7.57
CA ASN A 201 8.72 -25.35 -6.41
C ASN A 201 7.87 -25.14 -5.13
N LYS A 202 6.53 -25.15 -5.21
CA LYS A 202 5.65 -24.99 -4.05
C LYS A 202 5.23 -26.37 -3.51
N LYS A 203 5.82 -26.76 -2.38
CA LYS A 203 5.57 -28.04 -1.68
C LYS A 203 4.09 -28.33 -1.36
N TYR A 204 3.22 -27.30 -1.31
CA TYR A 204 1.83 -27.39 -0.85
C TYR A 204 0.77 -26.82 -1.82
N MET A 205 1.16 -26.32 -3.00
CA MET A 205 0.21 -25.84 -4.02
C MET A 205 0.33 -26.77 -5.23
N LYS A 206 -0.46 -27.85 -5.22
CA LYS A 206 -0.45 -28.88 -6.28
C LYS A 206 -1.47 -28.63 -7.40
N GLN A 207 -2.41 -27.70 -7.24
CA GLN A 207 -3.44 -27.43 -8.23
C GLN A 207 -3.15 -26.18 -9.06
N GLU A 208 -3.73 -26.16 -10.26
CA GLU A 208 -3.65 -25.04 -11.19
C GLU A 208 -4.39 -23.82 -10.64
N THR A 209 -3.73 -22.67 -10.60
CA THR A 209 -4.43 -21.38 -10.50
C THR A 209 -5.35 -21.24 -11.70
N ILE A 210 -6.66 -21.30 -11.47
CA ILE A 210 -7.68 -20.96 -12.46
C ILE A 210 -7.75 -19.43 -12.55
N GLY A 211 -7.69 -18.91 -13.77
CA GLY A 211 -7.71 -17.49 -14.07
C GLY A 211 -7.47 -17.26 -15.55
N HIS A 212 -8.00 -16.16 -16.08
CA HIS A 212 -7.82 -15.84 -17.48
C HIS A 212 -6.35 -15.49 -17.76
N TYR A 213 -5.88 -15.76 -18.99
CA TYR A 213 -4.47 -15.54 -19.37
C TYR A 213 -4.00 -14.13 -19.03
N SER A 214 -4.81 -13.11 -19.34
CA SER A 214 -4.48 -11.70 -19.07
C SER A 214 -4.51 -11.30 -17.59
N GLU A 215 -5.15 -12.07 -16.70
CA GLU A 215 -5.10 -11.82 -15.24
C GLU A 215 -3.83 -12.40 -14.61
N LEU A 216 -3.22 -13.38 -15.28
CA LEU A 216 -2.08 -14.12 -14.76
C LEU A 216 -0.77 -13.71 -15.43
N ILE A 217 -0.79 -13.45 -16.74
CA ILE A 217 0.40 -13.26 -17.57
C ILE A 217 0.41 -11.88 -18.21
N THR A 218 1.59 -11.26 -18.21
CA THR A 218 1.90 -10.03 -18.94
C THR A 218 3.29 -10.13 -19.55
N ASN A 219 3.53 -9.44 -20.66
CA ASN A 219 4.86 -9.41 -21.27
C ASN A 219 5.89 -8.84 -20.27
N GLY A 220 6.99 -9.56 -20.08
CA GLY A 220 8.03 -9.19 -19.12
C GLY A 220 7.66 -9.38 -17.63
N GLY A 221 6.49 -9.95 -17.32
CA GLY A 221 6.02 -10.23 -15.96
C GLY A 221 5.68 -8.98 -15.14
N ASP A 222 5.39 -9.19 -13.85
CA ASP A 222 4.97 -8.12 -12.94
C ASP A 222 5.98 -6.95 -12.86
N TYR A 223 7.28 -7.22 -12.99
CA TYR A 223 8.30 -6.18 -13.03
C TYR A 223 8.06 -5.14 -14.15
N HIS A 224 7.91 -5.58 -15.40
CA HIS A 224 7.74 -4.66 -16.52
C HIS A 224 6.41 -3.91 -16.45
N PHE A 225 5.35 -4.59 -16.00
CA PHE A 225 4.06 -3.97 -15.76
C PHE A 225 4.16 -2.84 -14.72
N ILE A 226 4.83 -3.08 -13.59
CA ILE A 226 4.99 -2.08 -12.54
C ILE A 226 5.92 -0.94 -12.99
N ILE A 227 6.96 -1.22 -13.78
CA ILE A 227 7.79 -0.17 -14.40
C ILE A 227 6.94 0.71 -15.34
N LYS A 228 6.04 0.11 -16.13
CA LYS A 228 5.09 0.87 -16.95
C LYS A 228 4.20 1.74 -16.07
N LEU A 229 3.61 1.20 -14.99
CA LEU A 229 2.82 2.00 -14.04
C LEU A 229 3.60 3.19 -13.45
N LEU A 230 4.86 2.98 -13.05
CA LEU A 230 5.72 4.04 -12.53
C LEU A 230 5.92 5.16 -13.58
N LYS A 231 6.21 4.79 -14.82
CA LYS A 231 6.37 5.74 -15.93
C LYS A 231 5.07 6.44 -16.31
N ASP A 232 3.98 5.68 -16.44
CA ASP A 232 2.64 6.20 -16.75
C ASP A 232 2.20 7.24 -15.70
N SER A 233 2.48 6.98 -14.42
CA SER A 233 2.11 7.87 -13.31
C SER A 233 2.90 9.19 -13.30
N GLU A 234 4.08 9.22 -13.92
CA GLU A 234 4.86 10.45 -14.06
C GLU A 234 4.17 11.48 -14.97
N PHE A 235 3.39 11.03 -15.96
CA PHE A 235 2.61 11.93 -16.81
C PHE A 235 1.39 12.55 -16.09
N PHE A 236 1.00 12.02 -14.93
CA PHE A 236 -0.06 12.60 -14.09
C PHE A 236 0.44 13.79 -13.25
N LYS A 237 1.76 14.05 -13.23
CA LYS A 237 2.39 15.18 -12.49
C LYS A 237 1.82 16.58 -12.77
N PRO A 238 1.40 16.95 -13.99
CA PRO A 238 0.92 18.31 -14.26
C PRO A 238 -0.38 18.66 -13.55
N ILE A 239 -1.19 17.66 -13.15
CA ILE A 239 -2.50 17.82 -12.49
C ILE A 239 -2.37 17.80 -10.94
N ASN A 240 -1.14 17.73 -10.43
CA ASN A 240 -0.77 17.36 -9.05
C ASN A 240 -0.96 18.45 -7.97
N THR A 241 -1.95 19.35 -8.14
CA THR A 241 -2.45 20.16 -7.02
C THR A 241 -3.15 19.25 -5.99
N LEU A 242 -3.77 18.16 -6.45
CA LEU A 242 -4.40 17.14 -5.61
C LEU A 242 -3.37 16.19 -4.99
N LEU A 243 -3.60 15.77 -3.75
CA LEU A 243 -2.80 14.70 -3.15
C LEU A 243 -3.13 13.38 -3.87
N THR A 244 -2.12 12.81 -4.52
CA THR A 244 -2.26 11.53 -5.24
C THR A 244 -1.30 10.48 -4.71
N TRP A 245 -1.85 9.33 -4.31
CA TRP A 245 -1.12 8.11 -3.96
C TRP A 245 -1.26 7.06 -5.04
N PHE A 246 -0.16 6.70 -5.67
CA PHE A 246 -0.13 5.56 -6.58
C PHE A 246 0.29 4.32 -5.80
N THR A 247 -0.39 3.19 -6.02
CA THR A 247 -0.05 1.94 -5.33
C THR A 247 -0.21 0.71 -6.22
N THR A 248 0.53 -0.35 -5.91
CA THR A 248 0.41 -1.66 -6.57
C THR A 248 0.83 -2.80 -5.64
N LEU A 249 0.21 -3.98 -5.81
CA LEU A 249 0.64 -5.22 -5.16
C LEU A 249 1.82 -5.85 -5.89
N ILE A 250 2.70 -6.49 -5.11
CA ILE A 250 3.82 -7.28 -5.59
C ILE A 250 3.68 -8.69 -5.01
N GLY A 251 3.63 -9.68 -5.90
CA GLY A 251 3.52 -11.09 -5.55
C GLY A 251 4.87 -11.78 -5.39
N ASN A 252 5.88 -11.31 -6.12
CA ASN A 252 7.20 -11.93 -6.19
C ASN A 252 8.28 -11.09 -5.49
N TYR A 253 9.06 -11.75 -4.63
CA TYR A 253 10.15 -11.13 -3.91
C TYR A 253 11.30 -10.66 -4.83
N SER A 254 11.61 -11.40 -5.89
CA SER A 254 12.67 -11.00 -6.82
C SER A 254 12.30 -9.74 -7.60
N THR A 255 11.03 -9.60 -7.97
CA THR A 255 10.48 -8.39 -8.59
C THR A 255 10.64 -7.19 -7.66
N LEU A 256 10.29 -7.36 -6.38
CA LEU A 256 10.46 -6.31 -5.38
C LEU A 256 11.92 -5.82 -5.30
N GLN A 257 12.89 -6.73 -5.29
CA GLN A 257 14.31 -6.36 -5.22
C GLN A 257 14.73 -5.50 -6.42
N LYS A 258 14.32 -5.86 -7.63
CA LYS A 258 14.59 -5.08 -8.85
C LYS A 258 13.93 -3.70 -8.81
N LEU A 259 12.67 -3.63 -8.35
CA LEU A 259 11.94 -2.37 -8.21
C LEU A 259 12.60 -1.43 -7.19
N ILE A 260 13.10 -1.95 -6.08
CA ILE A 260 13.82 -1.14 -5.09
C ILE A 260 15.06 -0.48 -5.69
N LEU A 261 15.82 -1.20 -6.52
CA LEU A 261 17.00 -0.64 -7.19
C LEU A 261 16.59 0.50 -8.14
N TYR A 262 15.59 0.26 -9.00
CA TYR A 262 15.06 1.27 -9.91
C TYR A 262 14.56 2.53 -9.17
N LEU A 263 13.81 2.34 -8.07
CA LEU A 263 13.25 3.45 -7.29
C LEU A 263 14.32 4.28 -6.58
N LYS A 264 15.40 3.64 -6.08
CA LYS A 264 16.54 4.34 -5.49
C LYS A 264 17.28 5.19 -6.50
N GLU A 265 17.50 4.68 -7.72
CA GLU A 265 18.10 5.46 -8.81
C GLU A 265 17.24 6.67 -9.21
N ASN A 266 15.95 6.66 -8.89
CA ASN A 266 14.98 7.72 -9.22
C ASN A 266 14.43 8.46 -7.98
N GLU A 267 15.09 8.35 -6.82
CA GLU A 267 14.58 8.89 -5.54
C GLU A 267 14.52 10.43 -5.50
N TYR A 268 15.29 11.10 -6.37
CA TYR A 268 15.22 12.56 -6.57
C TYR A 268 13.92 13.02 -7.22
N LYS A 269 13.18 12.11 -7.88
CA LYS A 269 11.90 12.35 -8.54
C LYS A 269 10.72 11.74 -7.80
N ILE A 270 10.91 10.62 -7.11
CA ILE A 270 9.84 9.76 -6.60
C ILE A 270 9.99 9.56 -5.10
N SER A 271 8.96 9.88 -4.33
CA SER A 271 8.90 9.50 -2.91
C SER A 271 8.07 8.22 -2.78
N PHE A 272 8.67 7.15 -2.25
CA PHE A 272 8.04 5.82 -2.22
C PHE A 272 8.17 5.12 -0.86
N GLY A 273 7.29 4.16 -0.61
CA GLY A 273 7.30 3.28 0.55
C GLY A 273 6.92 1.85 0.17
N ILE A 274 7.26 0.91 1.06
CA ILE A 274 6.97 -0.52 0.87
C ILE A 274 6.35 -1.08 2.15
N HIS A 275 5.20 -1.73 2.00
CA HIS A 275 4.52 -2.43 3.08
C HIS A 275 4.44 -3.93 2.80
N ARG A 276 4.90 -4.77 3.73
CA ARG A 276 4.72 -6.22 3.64
C ARG A 276 3.55 -6.63 4.50
N PHE A 277 2.69 -7.50 3.98
CA PHE A 277 1.69 -8.18 4.77
C PHE A 277 1.66 -9.67 4.48
N LYS A 278 1.17 -10.43 5.45
CA LYS A 278 1.00 -11.88 5.36
C LYS A 278 -0.47 -12.19 5.53
N SER A 279 -1.07 -12.82 4.53
CA SER A 279 -2.47 -13.22 4.54
C SER A 279 -2.55 -14.74 4.65
N GLY A 280 -3.15 -15.24 5.72
CA GLY A 280 -3.16 -16.66 6.05
C GLY A 280 -1.77 -17.24 6.37
N THR A 281 -1.59 -18.54 6.15
CA THR A 281 -0.42 -19.28 6.65
C THR A 281 0.84 -19.08 5.81
N PHE A 282 0.72 -18.90 4.49
CA PHE A 282 1.87 -18.94 3.57
C PHE A 282 1.96 -17.76 2.60
N THR A 283 0.86 -17.05 2.35
CA THR A 283 0.83 -16.02 1.31
C THR A 283 1.40 -14.71 1.84
N VAL A 284 2.58 -14.34 1.34
CA VAL A 284 3.19 -13.03 1.58
C VAL A 284 2.99 -12.16 0.36
N ARG A 285 2.67 -10.90 0.59
CA ARG A 285 2.56 -9.87 -0.44
C ARG A 285 3.24 -8.59 0.03
N TRP A 286 3.59 -7.75 -0.94
CA TRP A 286 4.08 -6.41 -0.69
C TRP A 286 3.20 -5.40 -1.41
N ILE A 287 3.11 -4.20 -0.86
CA ILE A 287 2.48 -3.05 -1.47
C ILE A 287 3.60 -2.04 -1.70
N LEU A 288 3.80 -1.66 -2.96
CA LEU A 288 4.58 -0.50 -3.32
C LEU A 288 3.62 0.68 -3.44
N PHE A 289 3.97 1.80 -2.82
CA PHE A 289 3.20 3.02 -2.89
C PHE A 289 4.12 4.22 -3.08
N TRP A 290 3.72 5.18 -3.90
CA TRP A 290 4.54 6.34 -4.24
C TRP A 290 3.71 7.59 -4.53
N THR A 291 4.40 8.72 -4.49
CA THR A 291 3.88 10.01 -4.92
C THR A 291 5.00 10.84 -5.56
N PHE A 292 4.60 11.80 -6.39
CA PHE A 292 5.50 12.79 -6.98
C PHE A 292 5.40 14.16 -6.30
N ARG A 293 4.53 14.30 -5.28
CA ARG A 293 4.51 15.50 -4.44
C ARG A 293 5.78 15.55 -3.61
N LYS A 294 6.54 16.64 -3.75
CA LYS A 294 7.83 16.83 -3.05
C LYS A 294 7.64 17.16 -1.57
N ASP A 295 6.53 17.79 -1.25
CA ASP A 295 6.16 18.25 0.09
C ASP A 295 5.47 17.17 0.93
N ILE A 296 5.09 16.04 0.31
CA ILE A 296 4.47 14.91 0.98
C ILE A 296 5.43 13.72 0.96
N LYS A 297 5.58 13.09 2.13
CA LYS A 297 6.36 11.86 2.27
C LYS A 297 5.44 10.69 2.63
N PRO A 298 5.71 9.48 2.11
CA PRO A 298 5.09 8.25 2.57
C PRO A 298 5.04 8.16 4.11
N PRO A 299 3.87 7.92 4.71
CA PRO A 299 3.75 7.81 6.16
C PRO A 299 4.61 6.67 6.70
N ILE A 300 5.49 6.98 7.64
CA ILE A 300 6.52 6.04 8.10
C ILE A 300 5.92 4.85 8.87
N GLU A 301 4.76 5.07 9.50
CA GLU A 301 3.97 4.06 10.22
C GLU A 301 3.53 2.91 9.32
N LEU A 302 3.48 3.16 8.01
CA LEU A 302 3.06 2.18 7.01
C LEU A 302 4.23 1.39 6.42
N PHE A 303 5.47 1.71 6.79
CA PHE A 303 6.62 0.92 6.38
C PHE A 303 6.66 -0.35 7.21
N ASN A 304 6.42 -1.47 6.55
CA ASN A 304 6.48 -2.79 7.19
C ASN A 304 7.29 -3.76 6.33
N TYR A 305 8.48 -3.35 5.89
CA TYR A 305 9.37 -4.22 5.12
C TYR A 305 10.56 -4.66 5.96
N TYR A 306 10.68 -5.98 6.16
CA TYR A 306 11.81 -6.62 6.82
C TYR A 306 12.38 -7.69 5.88
N ASP A 307 13.50 -7.42 5.23
CA ASP A 307 14.30 -8.46 4.58
C ASP A 307 15.64 -8.59 5.29
N LYS A 308 15.98 -9.83 5.72
CA LYS A 308 17.24 -10.22 6.35
C LYS A 308 18.46 -10.12 5.41
N LYS A 309 18.30 -10.25 4.10
CA LYS A 309 19.42 -10.15 3.14
C LYS A 309 19.70 -8.71 2.69
N ILE A 310 18.70 -7.83 2.77
CA ILE A 310 18.82 -6.37 2.72
C ILE A 310 19.05 -5.79 4.15
N SER A 311 19.01 -6.62 5.21
CA SER A 311 18.96 -6.21 6.64
C SER A 311 20.24 -5.71 7.29
N ASN A 312 21.18 -5.16 6.55
CA ASN A 312 21.99 -4.13 7.20
C ASN A 312 21.19 -2.82 7.22
N LYS A 313 20.06 -2.83 7.96
CA LYS A 313 19.43 -1.74 8.76
C LYS A 313 17.91 -1.91 8.86
N LYS A 314 17.44 -2.28 10.06
CA LYS A 314 16.03 -2.11 10.49
C LYS A 314 15.65 -0.63 10.33
N PHE A 315 14.59 -0.35 9.59
CA PHE A 315 14.22 0.99 9.13
C PHE A 315 13.52 1.90 10.15
N ILE A 316 13.10 1.39 11.31
CA ILE A 316 12.72 2.22 12.45
C ILE A 316 13.21 1.49 13.69
N LYS A 317 13.96 2.19 14.52
CA LYS A 317 14.38 1.69 15.82
C LYS A 317 14.08 2.75 16.86
N SER A 318 13.47 2.30 17.95
CA SER A 318 13.20 3.10 19.13
C SER A 318 14.03 2.58 20.29
N LEU A 319 14.68 3.48 21.01
CA LEU A 319 15.33 3.16 22.29
C LEU A 319 14.75 4.08 23.36
N LYS A 320 14.52 3.51 24.55
CA LYS A 320 14.00 4.24 25.70
C LYS A 320 15.17 4.87 26.45
N MET A 321 15.10 6.17 26.69
CA MET A 321 16.08 6.91 27.50
C MET A 321 16.01 6.41 28.94
N LYS A 322 17.16 6.27 29.61
CA LYS A 322 17.20 5.84 31.01
C LYS A 322 16.80 6.96 31.99
N ASN A 323 17.03 8.21 31.61
CA ASN A 323 16.73 9.40 32.43
C ASN A 323 15.60 10.22 31.76
N ASN A 324 14.71 10.79 32.57
CA ASN A 324 13.64 11.68 32.07
C ASN A 324 13.38 12.90 32.98
N SER A 325 14.40 13.33 33.73
CA SER A 325 14.30 14.52 34.58
C SER A 325 14.19 15.82 33.75
N SER A 326 13.62 16.88 34.33
CA SER A 326 13.54 18.20 33.70
C SER A 326 14.92 18.77 33.32
N LEU A 327 15.93 18.56 34.18
CA LEU A 327 17.32 18.95 33.91
C LEU A 327 17.90 18.20 32.71
N PHE A 328 17.57 16.93 32.53
CA PHE A 328 17.98 16.12 31.38
C PHE A 328 17.40 16.66 30.06
N LYS A 329 16.13 17.10 30.07
CA LYS A 329 15.50 17.74 28.89
C LYS A 329 16.25 18.99 28.43
N LEU A 330 16.67 19.84 29.37
CA LEU A 330 17.45 21.05 29.06
C LEU A 330 18.82 20.72 28.47
N LYS A 331 19.49 19.68 28.98
CA LYS A 331 20.77 19.22 28.44
C LYS A 331 20.65 18.70 27.00
N ILE A 332 19.57 17.97 26.68
CA ILE A 332 19.27 17.51 25.32
C ILE A 332 19.15 18.70 24.37
N LEU A 333 18.31 19.68 24.70
CA LEU A 333 18.09 20.86 23.85
C LEU A 333 19.38 21.64 23.61
N LYS A 334 20.18 21.86 24.67
CA LYS A 334 21.49 22.50 24.57
C LYS A 334 22.42 21.73 23.65
N MET A 335 22.50 20.40 23.79
CA MET A 335 23.32 19.57 22.92
C MET A 335 22.86 19.63 21.45
N LEU A 336 21.55 19.51 21.18
CA LEU A 336 21.00 19.51 19.82
C LEU A 336 21.24 20.85 19.11
N SER A 337 21.05 21.95 19.83
CA SER A 337 21.31 23.30 19.30
C SER A 337 22.78 23.54 18.91
N SER A 338 23.71 22.74 19.44
CA SER A 338 25.14 22.83 19.11
C SER A 338 25.57 21.99 17.90
N LEU A 339 24.67 21.14 17.38
CA LEU A 339 24.96 20.30 16.21
C LEU A 339 24.72 21.08 14.90
N PRO A 340 25.46 20.75 13.83
CA PRO A 340 25.21 21.30 12.50
C PRO A 340 23.98 20.62 11.87
N TYR A 341 22.78 21.04 12.23
CA TYR A 341 21.54 20.48 11.69
C TYR A 341 21.10 21.19 10.40
N LEU A 342 20.39 20.46 9.54
CA LEU A 342 19.64 21.01 8.40
C LEU A 342 18.33 21.63 8.89
N SER A 343 17.65 20.93 9.79
CA SER A 343 16.43 21.41 10.44
C SER A 343 16.35 20.90 11.89
N LEU A 344 15.77 21.73 12.75
CA LEU A 344 15.43 21.38 14.13
C LEU A 344 14.04 21.91 14.41
N SER A 345 13.09 21.00 14.65
CA SER A 345 11.71 21.36 15.00
C SER A 345 11.37 20.85 16.39
N ILE A 346 10.73 21.71 17.18
CA ILE A 346 10.29 21.40 18.53
C ILE A 346 8.78 21.68 18.56
N ARG A 347 7.98 20.65 18.80
CA ARG A 347 6.53 20.76 18.93
C ARG A 347 6.09 19.99 20.16
N HIS A 348 5.61 20.70 21.18
CA HIS A 348 5.25 20.11 22.47
C HIS A 348 6.41 19.29 23.07
N ASP A 349 6.19 18.00 23.32
CA ASP A 349 7.17 17.04 23.85
C ASP A 349 7.98 16.32 22.76
N ILE A 350 7.85 16.74 21.49
CA ILE A 350 8.54 16.09 20.37
C ILE A 350 9.60 17.02 19.81
N ILE A 351 10.82 16.50 19.71
CA ILE A 351 11.94 17.16 19.05
C ILE A 351 12.31 16.33 17.83
N ILE A 352 12.34 16.93 16.65
CA ILE A 352 12.83 16.31 15.42
C ILE A 352 14.06 17.08 14.95
N ILE A 353 15.17 16.37 14.76
CA ILE A 353 16.41 16.92 14.25
C ILE A 353 16.82 16.21 12.96
N GLU A 354 17.21 16.98 11.97
CA GLU A 354 17.73 16.52 10.68
C GLU A 354 19.20 16.92 10.57
N LEU A 355 20.06 15.95 10.29
CA LEU A 355 21.51 16.14 10.22
C LEU A 355 22.02 15.87 8.79
N PRO A 356 22.95 16.69 8.28
CA PRO A 356 23.50 16.60 6.92
C PRO A 356 24.50 15.45 6.73
N GLY A 357 24.62 14.54 7.70
CA GLY A 357 25.58 13.45 7.69
C GLY A 357 25.93 12.91 9.07
N ASN A 358 26.94 12.04 9.16
CA ASN A 358 27.40 11.46 10.42
C ASN A 358 28.22 12.45 11.28
N VAL A 359 27.53 13.32 12.01
CA VAL A 359 28.14 14.26 12.98
C VAL A 359 28.77 13.56 14.20
N PHE A 360 28.51 12.27 14.40
CA PHE A 360 29.03 11.52 15.54
C PHE A 360 30.31 10.73 15.22
N SER A 361 30.71 10.68 13.95
CA SER A 361 31.91 9.98 13.50
C SER A 361 33.20 10.60 14.09
N ARG A 362 34.21 9.75 14.32
CA ARG A 362 35.57 10.21 14.70
C ARG A 362 36.14 11.18 13.65
N TYR A 363 35.84 10.93 12.37
CA TYR A 363 36.25 11.79 11.27
C TYR A 363 35.66 13.20 11.43
N TYR A 364 34.34 13.34 11.54
CA TYR A 364 33.69 14.63 11.72
C TYR A 364 34.17 15.35 12.97
N LYS A 365 34.32 14.64 14.11
CA LYS A 365 34.83 15.24 15.35
C LYS A 365 36.20 15.88 15.18
N ARG A 366 37.07 15.31 14.33
CA ARG A 366 38.42 15.81 14.07
C ARG A 366 38.48 16.88 12.98
N THR A 367 37.69 16.77 11.92
CA THR A 367 37.81 17.62 10.72
C THR A 367 36.71 18.66 10.59
N LYS A 368 35.60 18.50 11.32
CA LYS A 368 34.34 19.24 11.15
C LYS A 368 33.77 19.18 9.72
N LYS A 369 34.18 18.19 8.92
CA LYS A 369 33.71 17.95 7.55
C LYS A 369 32.89 16.66 7.46
N PHE A 370 31.94 16.64 6.54
CA PHE A 370 31.12 15.46 6.23
C PHE A 370 31.69 14.74 5.00
N LYS A 371 31.47 13.42 4.92
CA LYS A 371 31.53 12.73 3.63
C LYS A 371 30.24 13.11 2.90
N ASN A 372 30.35 13.86 1.80
CA ASN A 372 29.20 14.33 1.03
C ASN A 372 28.68 13.21 0.12
N ASP A 373 28.01 12.22 0.72
CA ASP A 373 27.44 11.06 0.04
C ASP A 373 25.91 11.15 -0.11
N GLY A 374 25.34 12.33 0.15
CA GLY A 374 23.89 12.57 0.15
C GLY A 374 23.16 12.00 1.37
N SER A 375 23.85 11.50 2.38
CA SER A 375 23.20 10.90 3.55
C SER A 375 22.60 11.94 4.50
N ILE A 376 21.28 11.85 4.69
CA ILE A 376 20.52 12.63 5.66
C ILE A 376 20.07 11.72 6.80
N TYR A 377 20.25 12.18 8.04
CA TYR A 377 19.83 11.46 9.24
C TYR A 377 18.78 12.24 10.00
N ILE A 378 17.61 11.64 10.20
CA ILE A 378 16.52 12.26 10.97
C ILE A 378 16.31 11.45 12.23
N PHE A 379 16.32 12.14 13.36
CA PHE A 379 16.03 11.58 14.67
C PHE A 379 14.84 12.29 15.29
N GLU A 380 14.01 11.53 15.98
CA GLU A 380 12.96 12.07 16.82
C GLU A 380 13.20 11.71 18.28
N ILE A 381 12.95 12.66 19.18
CA ILE A 381 12.99 12.46 20.62
C ILE A 381 11.61 12.81 21.16
N SER A 382 10.94 11.85 21.77
CA SER A 382 9.73 12.08 22.57
C SER A 382 10.11 12.22 24.04
N LEU A 383 10.03 13.44 24.55
CA LEU A 383 10.25 13.80 25.95
C LEU A 383 9.16 13.23 26.86
N LYS A 384 7.94 13.02 26.33
CA LYS A 384 6.82 12.45 27.07
C LYS A 384 6.97 10.95 27.27
N SER A 385 7.27 10.20 26.21
CA SER A 385 7.42 8.75 26.28
C SER A 385 8.84 8.28 26.57
N SER A 386 9.77 9.22 26.73
CA SER A 386 11.20 8.99 26.88
C SER A 386 11.81 8.13 25.75
N ASN A 387 11.35 8.30 24.51
CA ASN A 387 11.82 7.49 23.39
C ASN A 387 12.66 8.31 22.43
N ILE A 388 13.73 7.69 21.93
CA ILE A 388 14.51 8.18 20.80
C ILE A 388 14.20 7.27 19.62
N ILE A 389 13.75 7.84 18.52
CA ILE A 389 13.28 7.15 17.33
C ILE A 389 14.18 7.54 16.16
N TRP A 390 14.68 6.53 15.47
CA TRP A 390 15.36 6.71 14.19
C TRP A 390 14.32 6.90 13.08
N ARG A 391 14.20 8.12 12.54
CA ARG A 391 13.23 8.46 11.48
C ARG A 391 13.81 8.25 10.08
N GLN A 392 15.10 8.54 9.87
CA GLN A 392 15.77 8.35 8.58
C GLN A 392 17.28 8.16 8.75
N GLY A 393 17.88 7.32 7.91
CA GLY A 393 19.33 7.24 7.77
C GLY A 393 19.80 5.90 7.21
N PHE A 394 21.04 5.89 6.73
CA PHE A 394 21.64 4.73 6.10
C PHE A 394 22.68 4.03 6.96
N ASP A 395 22.91 4.40 8.23
CA ASP A 395 23.78 3.67 9.16
C ASP A 395 23.28 3.60 10.61
N TYR A 396 22.88 2.41 11.05
CA TYR A 396 22.37 2.18 12.40
C TYR A 396 23.39 2.48 13.51
N LYS A 397 24.70 2.31 13.23
CA LYS A 397 25.73 2.68 14.22
C LYS A 397 25.66 4.16 14.58
N ILE A 398 25.13 4.99 13.68
CA ILE A 398 24.91 6.42 13.91
C ILE A 398 23.73 6.63 14.86
N PHE A 399 22.65 5.87 14.71
CA PHE A 399 21.55 5.90 15.67
C PHE A 399 21.99 5.42 17.06
N GLU A 400 22.80 4.36 17.17
CA GLU A 400 23.36 3.95 18.47
C GLU A 400 24.27 5.02 19.06
N SER A 401 25.09 5.66 18.22
CA SER A 401 25.95 6.76 18.66
C SER A 401 25.12 7.95 19.14
N PHE A 402 24.05 8.31 18.41
CA PHE A 402 23.11 9.36 18.79
C PHE A 402 22.43 9.03 20.11
N TYR A 403 21.88 7.81 20.24
CA TYR A 403 21.25 7.34 21.46
C TYR A 403 22.22 7.38 22.64
N ASN A 404 23.44 6.84 22.50
CA ASN A 404 24.43 6.81 23.58
C ASN A 404 24.84 8.23 24.02
N VAL A 405 24.95 9.16 23.08
CA VAL A 405 25.23 10.57 23.41
C VAL A 405 24.08 11.13 24.24
N ILE A 406 22.83 10.96 23.81
CA ILE A 406 21.67 11.45 24.55
C ILE A 406 21.56 10.78 25.92
N ASP A 407 21.71 9.45 26.01
CA ASP A 407 21.62 8.67 27.25
C ASP A 407 22.74 8.99 28.25
N SER A 408 23.83 9.62 27.79
CA SER A 408 24.98 10.02 28.64
C SER A 408 24.91 11.45 29.20
N LEU A 409 23.93 12.26 28.77
CA LEU A 409 23.70 13.62 29.29
C LEU A 409 23.19 13.62 30.73
#